data_AF-A0A3S3SWE3-F1
#
_entry.id   AF-A0A3S3SWE3-F1
#
_cell.length_a   1.000
_cell.length_b   1.000
_cell.length_c   1.000
_cell.angle_alpha   90.00
_cell.angle_beta   90.00
_cell.angle_gamma   90.00
#
_symmetry.space_group_name_H-M   'P 1'
#
loop_
_entity.id
_entity.type
_entity.pdbx_description
1 polymer ?
#
loop_
_entity_poly.entity_id
_entity_poly.type
_entity_poly.pdbx_seq_one_letter_code
_entity_poly.pdbx_strand_id
1 'polypeptide(L)' 'MEAIRLEFKSEIKEKILELLSSFSSDDLKIVQEDPDFDANKKKLDATLAKIKNGTAESCSLEELDAYLEKTISEYEN' A
#
# COMPACT_ATOMS: atom_id res chain seq x y z
N MET A 1 -20.83 -16.76 8.96
CA MET A 1 -20.23 -16.34 7.68
C MET A 1 -19.07 -17.27 7.39
N GLU A 2 -18.97 -17.75 6.16
CA GLU A 2 -17.86 -18.57 5.68
C GLU A 2 -17.00 -17.72 4.74
N ALA A 3 -15.69 -17.90 4.76
CA ALA A 3 -14.74 -17.13 3.95
C ALA A 3 -14.09 -18.04 2.91
N ILE A 4 -13.98 -17.55 1.68
CA ILE A 4 -13.28 -18.24 0.59
C ILE A 4 -12.19 -17.33 0.01
N ARG A 5 -11.04 -17.92 -0.31
CA ARG A 5 -9.95 -17.25 -1.02
C ARG A 5 -9.97 -17.69 -2.48
N LEU A 6 -9.99 -16.73 -3.39
CA LEU A 6 -10.05 -16.99 -4.82
C LEU A 6 -8.70 -16.65 -5.46
N GLU A 7 -8.06 -17.65 -6.05
CA GLU A 7 -6.94 -17.44 -6.96
C GLU A 7 -7.48 -17.38 -8.39
N PHE A 8 -7.23 -16.27 -9.08
CA PHE A 8 -7.73 -16.04 -10.42
C PHE A 8 -6.73 -15.24 -11.24
N LYS A 9 -6.84 -15.33 -12.57
CA LYS A 9 -6.00 -14.55 -13.48
C LYS A 9 -6.51 -13.11 -13.58
N SER A 10 -5.59 -12.14 -13.72
CA SER A 10 -5.93 -10.70 -13.73
C SER A 10 -6.98 -10.32 -14.78
N GLU A 11 -7.06 -11.02 -15.92
CA GLU A 11 -7.99 -10.72 -17.01
C GLU A 11 -9.47 -10.95 -16.65
N ILE A 12 -9.75 -11.73 -15.61
CA ILE A 12 -11.12 -12.01 -15.14
C ILE A 12 -11.47 -11.27 -13.85
N LYS A 13 -10.56 -10.45 -13.31
CA LYS A 13 -10.76 -9.71 -12.05
C LYS A 13 -12.03 -8.87 -12.06
N GLU A 14 -12.23 -8.07 -13.10
CA GLU A 14 -13.41 -7.18 -13.20
C GLU A 14 -14.70 -7.98 -13.24
N LYS A 15 -14.75 -9.07 -14.01
CA LYS A 15 -15.93 -9.94 -14.10
C LYS A 15 -16.28 -10.60 -12.78
N ILE A 16 -15.25 -11.05 -12.03
CA ILE A 16 -15.45 -11.62 -10.70
C ILE A 16 -15.97 -10.56 -9.73
N LEU A 17 -15.36 -9.36 -9.71
CA LEU A 17 -15.80 -8.28 -8.84
C LEU A 17 -17.22 -7.82 -9.17
N GLU A 18 -17.59 -7.75 -10.45
CA GLU A 18 -18.93 -7.41 -10.90
C GLU A 18 -19.96 -8.45 -10.42
N LEU A 19 -19.66 -9.75 -10.59
CA LEU A 19 -20.48 -10.84 -10.07
C LEU A 19 -20.63 -10.76 -8.54
N LEU A 20 -19.53 -10.54 -7.82
CA LEU A 20 -19.53 -10.44 -6.35
C LEU A 20 -20.28 -9.20 -5.87
N SER A 21 -20.25 -8.10 -6.64
CA SER A 21 -20.97 -6.85 -6.33
C SER A 21 -22.48 -6.97 -6.57
N SER A 22 -22.95 -8.02 -7.25
CA SER A 22 -24.39 -8.27 -7.44
C SER A 22 -25.09 -8.80 -6.19
N PHE A 23 -24.32 -9.31 -5.21
CA PHE A 23 -24.85 -9.77 -3.94
C PHE A 23 -25.05 -8.59 -2.98
N SER A 24 -26.03 -8.72 -2.08
CA SER A 24 -26.25 -7.70 -1.05
C SER A 24 -25.09 -7.69 -0.03
N SER A 25 -24.87 -6.54 0.63
CA SER A 25 -23.85 -6.41 1.68
C SER A 25 -24.11 -7.28 2.92
N ASP A 26 -25.34 -7.74 3.07
CA ASP A 26 -25.75 -8.64 4.15
C ASP A 26 -25.41 -10.09 3.82
N ASP A 27 -25.43 -10.46 2.53
CA ASP A 27 -25.14 -11.81 2.03
C ASP A 27 -23.64 -12.02 1.75
N LEU A 28 -22.94 -11.00 1.25
CA LEU A 28 -21.54 -11.11 0.84
C LEU A 28 -20.74 -9.89 1.26
N LYS A 29 -19.61 -10.14 1.92
CA LYS A 29 -18.63 -9.11 2.28
C LYS A 29 -17.33 -9.39 1.55
N ILE A 30 -16.93 -8.46 0.69
CA ILE A 30 -15.58 -8.43 0.13
C ILE A 30 -14.67 -7.91 1.23
N VAL A 31 -13.89 -8.81 1.83
CA VAL A 31 -12.92 -8.47 2.87
C VAL A 31 -11.56 -8.29 2.19
N GLN A 32 -10.97 -7.12 2.34
CA GLN A 32 -9.57 -6.90 1.96
C GLN A 32 -8.69 -7.68 2.94
N GLU A 33 -7.82 -8.56 2.42
CA GLU A 33 -6.89 -9.33 3.27
C GLU A 33 -5.88 -8.41 3.98
N ASP A 34 -5.44 -7.36 3.27
CA ASP A 34 -4.58 -6.32 3.81
C ASP A 34 -5.40 -5.02 3.95
N PRO A 35 -5.73 -4.60 5.19
CA PRO A 35 -6.49 -3.38 5.44
C PRO A 35 -5.70 -2.11 5.07
N ASP A 36 -4.37 -2.21 4.98
CA ASP A 36 -3.49 -1.10 4.65
C ASP A 36 -3.17 -1.03 3.16
N PHE A 37 -3.68 -1.97 2.33
CA PHE A 37 -3.34 -2.07 0.91
C PHE A 37 -3.55 -0.74 0.16
N ASP A 38 -4.74 -0.15 0.29
CA ASP A 38 -5.07 1.10 -0.41
C ASP A 38 -4.28 2.29 0.15
N ALA A 39 -4.03 2.32 1.45
CA ALA A 39 -3.21 3.34 2.09
C ALA A 39 -1.75 3.27 1.62
N ASN A 40 -1.19 2.06 1.53
CA ASN A 40 0.16 1.78 1.07
C ASN A 40 0.29 2.11 -0.42
N LYS A 41 -0.67 1.68 -1.25
CA LYS A 41 -0.70 2.02 -2.68
C LYS A 41 -0.69 3.54 -2.89
N LYS A 42 -1.53 4.28 -2.16
CA LYS A 42 -1.59 5.74 -2.25
C LYS A 42 -0.27 6.41 -1.83
N LYS A 43 0.39 5.91 -0.78
CA LYS A 43 1.72 6.39 -0.36
C LYS A 43 2.76 6.16 -1.47
N LEU A 44 2.79 4.97 -2.07
CA LEU A 44 3.71 4.64 -3.15
C LEU A 44 3.47 5.52 -4.39
N ASP A 45 2.21 5.69 -4.81
CA ASP A 45 1.85 6.53 -5.96
C ASP A 45 2.28 7.99 -5.74
N ALA A 46 2.10 8.52 -4.53
CA ALA A 46 2.53 9.87 -4.17
C ALA A 46 4.06 10.02 -4.20
N THR A 47 4.80 9.06 -3.65
CA THR A 47 6.27 9.05 -3.70
C THR A 47 6.78 8.93 -5.14
N LEU A 48 6.18 8.07 -5.96
CA LEU A 48 6.52 7.93 -7.37
C LEU A 48 6.27 9.23 -8.14
N ALA A 49 5.18 9.93 -7.85
CA ALA A 49 4.89 11.23 -8.45
C ALA A 49 5.97 12.27 -8.09
N LYS A 50 6.42 12.31 -6.82
CA LYS A 50 7.53 13.18 -6.37
C LYS A 50 8.85 12.86 -7.07
N ILE A 51 9.14 11.57 -7.29
CA ILE A 51 10.34 11.17 -8.03
C ILE A 51 10.24 11.64 -9.49
N LYS A 52 9.09 11.39 -10.14
CA LYS A 52 8.88 11.75 -11.55
C LYS A 52 8.90 13.25 -11.82
N ASN A 53 8.42 14.07 -10.88
CA ASN A 53 8.40 15.53 -11.03
C ASN A 53 9.67 16.21 -10.48
N GLY A 54 10.67 15.44 -10.02
CA GLY A 54 11.94 15.96 -9.53
C GLY A 54 11.88 16.66 -8.17
N THR A 55 10.80 16.50 -7.42
CA THR A 55 10.64 17.08 -6.06
C THR A 55 10.95 16.09 -4.94
N ALA A 56 11.35 14.86 -5.28
CA ALA A 56 11.82 13.90 -4.30
C ALA A 56 13.22 14.30 -3.80
N GLU A 57 13.37 14.32 -2.48
CA GLU A 57 14.67 14.42 -1.85
C GLU A 57 15.35 13.06 -1.88
N SER A 58 16.61 13.04 -2.32
CA SER A 58 17.47 11.86 -2.30
C SER A 58 18.73 12.20 -1.51
N CYS A 59 19.21 11.27 -0.70
CA CYS A 59 20.47 11.38 0.01
C CYS A 59 21.36 10.19 -0.34
N SER A 60 22.67 10.36 -0.15
CA SER A 60 23.61 9.24 -0.17
C SER A 60 23.48 8.40 1.11
N LEU A 61 24.09 7.21 1.11
CA LEU A 61 24.12 6.37 2.31
C LEU A 61 24.87 7.07 3.45
N GLU A 62 25.95 7.78 3.14
CA GLU A 62 26.75 8.52 4.13
C GLU A 62 25.98 9.71 4.73
N GLU A 63 25.20 10.42 3.90
CA GLU A 63 24.33 11.50 4.37
C GLU A 63 23.21 10.96 5.27
N LEU A 64 22.63 9.80 4.91
CA LEU A 64 21.61 9.13 5.71
C LEU A 64 22.17 8.67 7.05
N ASP A 65 23.34 8.02 7.05
CA ASP A 65 24.01 7.55 8.27
C ASP A 65 24.31 8.72 9.22
N ALA A 66 24.85 9.82 8.70
CA ALA A 66 25.12 11.01 9.52
C ALA A 66 23.83 11.64 10.10
N TYR A 67 22.76 11.67 9.32
CA TYR A 67 21.46 12.16 9.79
C TYR A 67 20.87 11.27 10.90
N LEU A 68 20.95 9.95 10.72
CA LEU A 68 20.45 8.98 11.70
C LEU A 68 21.27 9.03 12.99
N GLU A 69 22.59 9.03 12.91
CA GLU A 69 23.50 9.09 14.07
C GLU A 69 23.25 10.35 14.90
N LYS A 70 23.13 11.51 14.22
CA LYS A 70 22.78 12.76 14.87
C LYS A 70 21.44 12.66 15.59
N THR A 71 20.42 12.14 14.90
CA THR A 71 19.07 12.02 15.46
C THR A 71 19.07 11.08 16.67
N ILE A 72 19.74 9.94 16.60
CA ILE A 72 19.82 8.97 17.70
C ILE A 72 20.54 9.60 18.91
N SER A 73 21.67 10.26 18.68
CA SER A 73 22.44 10.96 19.73
C SER A 73 21.63 12.00 20.50
N GLU A 74 20.61 12.61 19.88
CA GLU A 74 19.72 13.58 20.54
C GLU A 74 18.79 12.92 21.59
N TYR A 75 18.56 11.60 21.52
CA TYR A 75 17.65 10.86 22.41
C TYR A 75 18.34 9.80 23.27
N GLU A 76 19.64 9.57 23.10
CA GLU A 76 20.45 8.73 23.98
C GLU A 76 20.83 9.50 25.26
N ASN A 77 19.91 9.55 26.21
CA ASN A 77 20.23 9.78 27.63
C ASN A 77 20.26 8.45 28.38
#